data_AF-A0A7Z7YSN0-F1
#
_entry.id   AF-A0A7Z7YSN0-F1
#
_cell.length_a   1.000
_cell.length_b   1.000
_cell.length_c   1.000
_cell.angle_alpha   90.00
_cell.angle_beta   90.00
_cell.angle_gamma   90.00
#
_symmetry.space_group_name_H-M   'P 1'
#
loop_
_entity.id
_entity.type
_entity.pdbx_description
1 polymer ?
#
loop_
_entity_poly.entity_id
_entity_poly.type
_entity_poly.pdbx_seq_one_letter_code
_entity_poly.pdbx_strand_id
1 'polypeptide(L)'
;PEFRTMPMVWYCPPLSPIMSYFEGENAGQNPDMIFPAIEETRLPIQYLANLLTAGDTKPVKEGLQKMAMMRSYMRSQITNQPFDTSKLERLGLTERQMTEMYRLLGIAKYEDRFVVPSSHKESYLDTYKAQGSQGYG
;
A
#
# COMPACT_ATOMS: atom_id res chain seq x y z
N PRO A 1 0.26 1.71 16.95
CA PRO A 1 0.25 3.17 17.21
C PRO A 1 0.38 3.49 18.70
N GLU A 2 1.44 4.18 19.06
CA GLU A 2 1.93 4.43 20.42
C GLU A 2 1.21 5.60 21.12
N PHE A 3 0.74 6.60 20.37
CA PHE A 3 0.10 7.79 20.93
C PHE A 3 -1.35 7.56 21.43
N ARG A 4 -1.92 6.37 21.19
CA ARG A 4 -3.26 5.96 21.68
C ARG A 4 -4.41 6.92 21.34
N THR A 5 -4.26 7.75 20.31
CA THR A 5 -5.29 8.68 19.82
C THR A 5 -6.24 8.07 18.81
N MET A 6 -6.01 6.82 18.38
CA MET A 6 -6.68 6.18 17.24
C MET A 6 -6.64 7.07 15.99
N PRO A 7 -5.46 7.26 15.36
CA PRO A 7 -5.33 8.14 14.22
C PRO A 7 -6.21 7.68 13.05
N MET A 8 -6.82 8.66 12.38
CA MET A 8 -7.71 8.43 11.24
C MET A 8 -7.01 8.59 9.88
N VAL A 9 -5.72 8.94 9.88
CA VAL A 9 -4.88 9.06 8.68
C VAL A 9 -3.76 8.03 8.75
N TRP A 10 -3.67 7.21 7.71
CA TRP A 10 -2.82 6.02 7.65
C TRP A 10 -1.87 6.13 6.45
N TYR A 11 -0.72 5.46 6.52
CA TYR A 11 0.33 5.54 5.50
C TYR A 11 0.71 4.16 4.99
N CYS A 12 0.98 4.06 3.69
CA CYS A 12 1.62 2.91 3.09
C CYS A 12 3.16 3.08 3.14
N PRO A 13 3.94 2.12 3.67
CA PRO A 13 5.40 2.27 3.77
C PRO A 13 6.04 2.29 2.36
N PRO A 14 7.08 3.11 2.12
CA PRO A 14 7.71 3.21 0.81
C PRO A 14 8.64 2.01 0.54
N LEU A 15 8.65 1.52 -0.70
CA LEU A 15 9.69 0.60 -1.17
C LEU A 15 10.99 1.37 -1.40
N SER A 16 12.08 0.90 -0.82
CA SER A 16 13.43 1.47 -0.97
C SER A 16 14.27 0.59 -1.91
N PRO A 17 15.27 1.15 -2.62
CA PRO A 17 16.22 0.35 -3.37
C PRO A 17 16.95 -0.66 -2.48
N ILE A 18 17.24 -1.84 -3.04
CA ILE A 18 17.98 -2.92 -2.38
C ILE A 18 19.47 -2.63 -2.54
N MET A 19 20.26 -2.70 -1.45
CA MET A 19 21.69 -2.39 -1.50
C MET A 19 22.49 -3.40 -2.33
N SER A 20 22.15 -4.69 -2.26
CA SER A 20 22.94 -5.81 -2.82
C SER A 20 22.83 -6.01 -4.34
N TYR A 21 21.89 -5.34 -5.01
CA TYR A 21 21.62 -5.56 -6.43
C TYR A 21 22.54 -4.77 -7.38
N PHE A 22 23.42 -3.91 -6.86
CA PHE A 22 24.35 -3.11 -7.65
C PHE A 22 25.80 -3.64 -7.66
N GLU A 23 26.13 -4.70 -6.90
CA GLU A 23 27.53 -5.16 -6.74
C GLU A 23 27.80 -6.65 -7.04
N GLY A 24 26.82 -7.47 -7.49
CA GLY A 24 27.04 -8.91 -7.69
C GLY A 24 26.41 -9.54 -8.95
N GLU A 25 27.10 -10.53 -9.52
CA GLU A 25 26.75 -11.28 -10.75
C GLU A 25 25.39 -12.03 -10.72
N ASN A 26 24.66 -12.02 -9.59
CA ASN A 26 23.43 -12.79 -9.38
C ASN A 26 22.12 -11.99 -9.57
N ALA A 27 22.19 -10.79 -10.15
CA ALA A 27 21.04 -9.92 -10.38
C ALA A 27 19.94 -10.53 -11.28
N GLY A 28 20.18 -11.69 -11.91
CA GLY A 28 19.29 -12.27 -12.91
C GLY A 28 18.40 -13.44 -12.48
N GLN A 29 18.63 -14.12 -11.35
CA GLN A 29 18.29 -15.56 -11.36
C GLN A 29 17.22 -16.08 -10.41
N ASN A 30 16.70 -15.34 -9.42
CA ASN A 30 15.71 -15.95 -8.54
C ASN A 30 14.56 -15.02 -8.12
N PRO A 31 13.33 -15.22 -8.66
CA PRO A 31 12.15 -14.44 -8.26
C PRO A 31 11.76 -14.64 -6.77
N ASP A 32 12.33 -15.62 -6.07
CA ASP A 32 12.17 -15.77 -4.61
C ASP A 32 13.02 -14.79 -3.78
N MET A 33 13.92 -14.03 -4.42
CA MET A 33 14.76 -13.03 -3.75
C MET A 33 13.98 -11.80 -3.26
N ILE A 34 12.71 -11.65 -3.63
CA ILE A 34 11.87 -10.53 -3.16
C ILE A 34 11.79 -10.48 -1.63
N PHE A 35 11.73 -11.63 -0.96
CA PHE A 35 11.55 -11.70 0.49
C PHE A 35 12.84 -11.38 1.27
N PRO A 36 14.01 -11.99 0.96
CA PRO A 36 15.29 -11.58 1.55
C PRO A 36 15.66 -10.13 1.22
N ALA A 37 15.40 -9.69 -0.01
CA ALA A 37 15.80 -8.36 -0.45
C ALA A 37 15.10 -7.22 0.29
N ILE A 38 13.91 -7.46 0.86
CA ILE A 38 13.22 -6.46 1.69
C ILE A 38 14.01 -6.16 2.97
N GLU A 39 14.70 -7.14 3.54
CA GLU A 39 15.56 -6.95 4.72
C GLU A 39 16.85 -6.18 4.38
N GLU A 40 17.29 -6.24 3.12
CA GLU A 40 18.49 -5.56 2.59
C GLU A 40 18.18 -4.19 1.97
N THR A 41 16.99 -3.64 2.24
CA THR A 41 16.60 -2.32 1.76
C THR A 41 17.42 -1.21 2.39
N ARG A 42 17.68 -0.14 1.63
CA ARG A 42 18.48 0.99 2.12
C ARG A 42 17.88 1.67 3.34
N LEU A 43 16.55 1.73 3.43
CA LEU A 43 15.85 2.28 4.57
C LEU A 43 15.60 1.17 5.61
N PRO A 44 16.15 1.29 6.84
CA PRO A 44 15.97 0.24 7.84
C PRO A 44 14.49 0.00 8.16
N ILE A 45 14.04 -1.25 8.10
CA ILE A 45 12.65 -1.62 8.45
C ILE A 45 12.30 -1.18 9.87
N GLN A 46 13.26 -1.25 10.81
CA GLN A 46 13.04 -0.80 12.19
C GLN A 46 12.69 0.69 12.27
N TYR A 47 13.25 1.52 11.39
CA TYR A 47 12.91 2.95 11.35
C TYR A 47 11.44 3.15 10.97
N LEU A 48 10.97 2.45 9.95
CA LEU A 48 9.56 2.48 9.54
C LEU A 48 8.63 1.92 10.62
N ALA A 49 9.07 0.86 11.31
CA ALA A 49 8.29 0.25 12.39
C ALA A 49 8.10 1.21 13.57
N ASN A 50 9.15 1.93 13.95
CA ASN A 50 9.08 2.94 15.00
C ASN A 50 8.09 4.07 14.64
N LEU A 51 7.98 4.43 13.36
CA LEU A 51 7.11 5.50 12.90
C LEU A 51 5.64 5.06 12.74
N LEU A 52 5.39 3.85 12.25
CA LEU A 52 4.06 3.43 11.79
C LEU A 52 3.36 2.46 12.74
N THR A 53 4.13 1.65 13.48
CA THR A 53 3.62 0.44 14.13
C THR A 53 4.16 0.30 15.56
N ALA A 54 4.59 1.41 16.19
CA ALA A 54 5.11 1.45 17.55
C ALA A 54 6.31 0.48 17.78
N GLY A 55 7.14 0.29 16.75
CA GLY A 55 8.34 -0.55 16.78
C GLY A 55 8.13 -1.99 16.29
N ASP A 56 6.90 -2.43 16.02
CA ASP A 56 6.63 -3.77 15.47
C ASP A 56 6.95 -3.83 13.96
N THR A 57 8.00 -4.56 13.59
CA THR A 57 8.47 -4.67 12.22
C THR A 57 7.62 -5.57 11.34
N LYS A 58 6.87 -6.51 11.92
CA LYS A 58 6.08 -7.50 11.18
C LYS A 58 5.06 -6.86 10.22
N PRO A 59 4.15 -5.97 10.65
CA PRO A 59 3.18 -5.33 9.76
C PRO A 59 3.84 -4.52 8.63
N VAL A 60 4.98 -3.88 8.89
CA VAL A 60 5.73 -3.13 7.87
C VAL A 60 6.31 -4.08 6.84
N LYS A 61 6.97 -5.17 7.30
CA LYS A 61 7.55 -6.19 6.43
C LYS A 61 6.49 -6.85 5.53
N GLU A 62 5.35 -7.21 6.09
CA GLU A 62 4.22 -7.76 5.33
C GLU A 62 3.70 -6.77 4.28
N GLY A 63 3.56 -5.49 4.63
CA GLY A 63 3.16 -4.44 3.68
C GLY A 63 4.12 -4.30 2.50
N LEU A 64 5.43 -4.27 2.78
CA LEU A 64 6.48 -4.21 1.76
C LEU A 64 6.47 -5.45 0.87
N GLN A 65 6.31 -6.65 1.44
CA GLN A 65 6.23 -7.91 0.70
C GLN A 65 5.02 -7.94 -0.24
N LYS A 66 3.85 -7.48 0.21
CA LYS A 66 2.64 -7.38 -0.62
C LYS A 66 2.85 -6.46 -1.82
N MET A 67 3.46 -5.29 -1.63
CA MET A 67 3.74 -4.35 -2.73
C MET A 67 4.78 -4.89 -3.71
N ALA A 68 5.84 -5.52 -3.23
CA ALA A 68 6.86 -6.11 -4.09
C ALA A 68 6.29 -7.29 -4.90
N MET A 69 5.44 -8.11 -4.26
CA MET A 69 4.72 -9.21 -4.92
C MET A 69 3.79 -8.71 -6.02
N MET A 70 2.97 -7.68 -5.72
CA MET A 70 2.10 -7.04 -6.72
C MET A 70 2.92 -6.54 -7.92
N ARG A 71 4.07 -5.89 -7.68
CA ARG A 71 4.94 -5.41 -8.76
C ARG A 71 5.48 -6.56 -9.62
N SER A 72 5.90 -7.66 -9.01
CA SER A 72 6.38 -8.84 -9.72
C SER A 72 5.28 -9.52 -10.54
N TYR A 73 4.10 -9.70 -9.95
CA TYR A 73 2.93 -10.29 -10.61
C TYR A 73 2.47 -9.45 -11.81
N MET A 74 2.33 -8.13 -11.63
CA MET A 74 1.90 -7.26 -12.72
C MET A 74 2.96 -7.18 -13.83
N ARG A 75 4.25 -7.23 -13.48
CA ARG A 75 5.32 -7.30 -14.47
C ARG A 75 5.20 -8.56 -15.33
N SER A 76 5.03 -9.75 -14.74
CA SER A 76 4.91 -11.00 -15.51
C SER A 76 3.70 -10.98 -16.43
N GLN A 77 2.57 -10.44 -15.98
CA GLN A 77 1.37 -10.26 -16.81
C GLN A 77 1.63 -9.33 -18.00
N ILE A 78 2.27 -8.17 -17.78
CA ILE A 78 2.59 -7.21 -18.86
C ILE A 78 3.60 -7.80 -19.85
N THR A 79 4.56 -8.59 -19.38
CA THR A 79 5.60 -9.20 -20.22
C THR A 79 5.20 -10.57 -20.80
N ASN A 80 3.97 -11.04 -20.57
CA ASN A 80 3.51 -12.39 -20.93
C ASN A 80 4.46 -13.51 -20.48
N GLN A 81 5.03 -13.37 -19.28
CA GLN A 81 5.87 -14.39 -18.67
C GLN A 81 5.05 -15.26 -17.71
N PRO A 82 5.36 -16.56 -17.59
CA PRO A 82 4.70 -17.42 -16.62
C PRO A 82 4.99 -16.90 -15.20
N PHE A 83 3.94 -16.89 -14.37
CA PHE A 83 4.03 -16.52 -12.96
C PHE A 83 3.60 -17.71 -12.11
N ASP A 84 4.41 -18.02 -11.10
CA ASP A 84 4.11 -19.07 -10.13
C ASP A 84 3.19 -18.51 -9.05
N THR A 85 1.91 -18.87 -9.12
CA THR A 85 0.85 -18.39 -8.24
C THR A 85 0.96 -18.92 -6.81
N SER A 86 1.70 -20.01 -6.57
CA SER A 86 1.96 -20.52 -5.21
C SER A 86 2.66 -19.49 -4.31
N LYS A 87 3.37 -18.52 -4.92
CA LYS A 87 4.02 -17.42 -4.21
C LYS A 87 3.03 -16.46 -3.56
N LEU A 88 1.81 -16.36 -4.09
CA LEU A 88 0.75 -15.53 -3.51
C LEU A 88 0.21 -16.17 -2.23
N GLU A 89 0.15 -17.50 -2.17
CA GLU A 89 -0.33 -18.25 -1.00
C GLU A 89 0.52 -17.98 0.24
N ARG A 90 1.84 -17.80 0.09
CA ARG A 90 2.76 -17.44 1.17
C ARG A 90 2.38 -16.13 1.88
N LEU A 91 1.70 -15.23 1.19
CA LEU A 91 1.22 -13.95 1.72
C LEU A 91 -0.29 -13.94 2.00
N GLY A 92 -0.96 -15.08 1.81
CA GLY A 92 -2.42 -15.19 1.92
C GLY A 92 -3.16 -14.33 0.89
N LEU A 93 -2.58 -14.18 -0.31
CA LEU A 93 -3.12 -13.35 -1.37
C LEU A 93 -3.62 -14.18 -2.55
N THR A 94 -4.58 -13.62 -3.27
CA THR A 94 -5.14 -14.17 -4.51
C THR A 94 -4.78 -13.29 -5.70
N GLU A 95 -4.81 -13.85 -6.90
CA GLU A 95 -4.62 -13.08 -8.15
C GLU A 95 -5.63 -11.94 -8.29
N ARG A 96 -6.87 -12.16 -7.85
CA ARG A 96 -7.91 -11.13 -7.79
C ARG A 96 -7.48 -9.97 -6.90
N GLN A 97 -7.00 -10.25 -5.68
CA GLN A 97 -6.50 -9.22 -4.77
C GLN A 97 -5.30 -8.48 -5.35
N MET A 98 -4.39 -9.15 -6.07
CA MET A 98 -3.28 -8.49 -6.76
C MET A 98 -3.78 -7.50 -7.81
N THR A 99 -4.76 -7.90 -8.61
CA THR A 99 -5.35 -7.06 -9.66
C THR A 99 -6.12 -5.88 -9.06
N GLU A 100 -6.85 -6.09 -7.97
CA GLU A 100 -7.55 -5.03 -7.23
C GLU A 100 -6.56 -4.03 -6.59
N MET A 101 -5.50 -4.53 -5.97
CA MET A 101 -4.43 -3.67 -5.45
C MET A 101 -3.80 -2.84 -6.58
N TYR A 102 -3.52 -3.45 -7.74
CA TYR A 102 -2.97 -2.73 -8.89
C TYR A 102 -3.95 -1.68 -9.45
N ARG A 103 -5.25 -1.98 -9.47
CA ARG A 103 -6.28 -0.99 -9.85
C ARG A 103 -6.24 0.22 -8.91
N LEU A 104 -6.16 0.01 -7.60
CA LEU A 104 -6.17 1.08 -6.61
C LEU A 104 -4.86 1.87 -6.55
N LEU A 105 -3.71 1.19 -6.61
CA LEU A 105 -2.39 1.79 -6.39
C LEU A 105 -1.65 2.17 -7.69
N GLY A 106 -1.83 1.37 -8.75
CA GLY A 106 -1.14 1.55 -10.02
C GLY A 106 -1.94 2.39 -11.03
N ILE A 107 -3.20 2.04 -11.26
CA ILE A 107 -4.09 2.80 -12.17
C ILE A 107 -4.63 4.04 -11.47
N ALA A 108 -5.14 3.88 -10.25
CA ALA A 108 -5.56 4.96 -9.35
C ALA A 108 -6.54 5.97 -10.00
N LYS A 109 -7.62 5.46 -10.61
CA LYS A 109 -8.68 6.30 -11.20
C LYS A 109 -9.28 7.25 -10.15
N TYR A 110 -9.71 8.43 -10.58
CA TYR A 110 -10.26 9.45 -9.69
C TYR A 110 -11.41 8.92 -8.81
N GLU A 111 -12.36 8.22 -9.42
CA GLU A 111 -13.53 7.60 -8.75
C GLU A 111 -13.15 6.55 -7.70
N ASP A 112 -12.02 5.86 -7.88
CA ASP A 112 -11.53 4.83 -6.97
C ASP A 112 -10.68 5.45 -5.82
N ARG A 113 -10.11 6.65 -6.02
CA ARG A 113 -9.29 7.34 -5.00
C ARG A 113 -10.11 8.04 -3.93
N PHE A 114 -11.27 8.57 -4.32
CA PHE A 114 -12.08 9.42 -3.44
C PHE A 114 -13.52 8.92 -3.36
N VAL A 115 -13.78 8.07 -2.37
CA VAL A 115 -15.14 7.63 -2.03
C VAL A 115 -15.62 8.43 -0.82
N VAL A 116 -15.91 9.72 -1.05
CA VAL A 116 -16.38 10.64 -0.01
C VAL A 116 -17.89 10.88 -0.19
N PRO A 117 -18.75 10.31 0.66
CA PRO A 117 -20.19 10.51 0.57
C PRO A 117 -20.56 11.95 0.98
N SER A 118 -21.71 12.43 0.48
CA SER A 118 -22.27 13.69 0.96
C SER A 118 -22.61 13.59 2.45
N SER A 119 -22.30 14.65 3.20
CA SER A 119 -22.79 14.75 4.57
C SER A 119 -24.29 15.09 4.52
N HIS A 120 -25.13 14.24 5.10
CA HIS A 120 -26.58 14.46 5.22
C HIS A 120 -26.91 15.58 6.22
N LYS A 121 -26.48 16.81 5.91
CA LYS A 121 -26.72 18.01 6.74
C LYS A 121 -28.21 18.33 6.87
N GLU A 122 -29.02 17.89 5.90
CA GLU A 122 -30.47 18.00 5.87
C GLU A 122 -31.19 17.33 7.05
N SER A 123 -30.56 16.34 7.70
CA SER A 123 -31.18 15.66 8.84
C SER A 123 -31.17 16.49 10.14
N TYR A 124 -30.32 17.52 10.21
CA TYR A 124 -30.12 18.32 11.44
C TYR A 124 -30.19 19.84 11.20
N LEU A 125 -30.36 20.29 9.96
CA LEU A 125 -30.40 21.69 9.57
C LEU A 125 -31.51 21.89 8.54
N ASP A 126 -32.33 22.94 8.73
CA ASP A 126 -33.23 23.45 7.70
C ASP A 126 -32.38 24.08 6.59
N THR A 127 -32.02 23.25 5.62
CA THR A 127 -31.09 23.60 4.52
C THR A 127 -31.61 24.75 3.68
N TYR A 128 -32.94 24.93 3.59
CA TYR A 128 -33.58 26.01 2.85
C TYR A 128 -33.37 27.37 3.54
N LYS A 129 -33.55 27.45 4.86
CA LYS A 129 -33.24 28.67 5.64
C LYS A 129 -31.74 28.93 5.76
N ALA A 130 -30.94 27.88 5.84
CA ALA A 130 -29.49 28.01 5.92
C ALA A 130 -28.91 28.62 4.62
N GLN A 131 -29.40 28.23 3.45
CA GLN A 131 -28.86 28.71 2.17
C GLN A 131 -28.89 30.25 2.02
N GLY A 132 -29.91 30.92 2.58
CA GLY A 132 -30.04 32.39 2.52
C GLY A 132 -29.36 33.17 3.66
N SER A 133 -28.92 32.49 4.73
CA SER A 133 -28.35 33.13 5.94
C SER A 133 -26.85 32.88 6.12
N GLN A 134 -26.27 31.90 5.42
CA GLN A 134 -24.83 31.63 5.48
C GLN A 134 -24.06 32.71 4.69
N GLY A 135 -23.10 33.38 5.35
CA GLY A 135 -22.22 34.38 4.73
C GLY A 135 -22.47 35.83 5.15
N TYR A 136 -23.55 36.12 5.88
CA TYR A 136 -23.75 37.40 6.56
C TYR A 136 -23.56 37.20 8.07
N GLY A 137 -22.30 37.30 8.51
CA GLY A 137 -21.91 37.45 9.91
C GLY A 137 -21.42 38.86 10.19
#